data_AF-A0A962KCF2-F1
#
_entry.id   AF-A0A962KCF2-F1
#
_cell.length_a   1.000
_cell.length_b   1.000
_cell.length_c   1.000
_cell.angle_alpha   90.00
_cell.angle_beta   90.00
_cell.angle_gamma   90.00
#
_symmetry.space_group_name_H-M   'P 1'
#
loop_
_entity.id
_entity.type
_entity.pdbx_description
1 polymer ?
#
loop_
_entity_poly.entity_id
_entity_poly.type
_entity_poly.pdbx_seq_one_letter_code
_entity_poly.pdbx_strand_id
1 'polypeptide(L)'
;MTDKKMSVWGLRKLVPLAALFLLALLPRLYSAQTLGWDWDYPGSFTLVNFDECGSCRAALQGFEYSTFVGRQTTAIARALGHGPPPGIAGDAARVKAYCHSPQHLRIARSWSAVTGALTVVLVGVIGLLLQPERPAVAWSAAALLALSGFHASQSHSGTVDAPSVFFIYAFLTLMVFAAARKSRAAALASPLLLVPALWAKYWVFALLAYAGLAPMRVWRYVSQGMGAGRLVLVALATAILLGLITNSAFQALGLYPLLAVWLLWYLVIPWRRVHRPMVLFWLLLPVL
;
A
#
# COMPACT_ATOMS: atom_id res chain seq x y z
N MET A 1 5.68 18.28 -42.28
CA MET A 1 6.04 18.19 -40.86
C MET A 1 5.02 17.31 -40.17
N THR A 2 5.26 16.01 -40.21
CA THR A 2 4.32 14.98 -39.78
C THR A 2 4.43 14.73 -38.28
N ASP A 3 3.25 14.67 -37.69
CA ASP A 3 2.90 14.51 -36.29
C ASP A 3 3.58 13.29 -35.65
N LYS A 4 4.72 13.48 -35.00
CA LYS A 4 5.39 12.43 -34.20
C LYS A 4 4.95 12.56 -32.74
N LYS A 5 3.65 12.41 -32.48
CA LYS A 5 3.12 12.02 -31.15
C LYS A 5 3.53 10.57 -30.85
N MET A 6 4.84 10.34 -30.71
CA MET A 6 5.34 9.06 -30.24
C MET A 6 4.90 8.89 -28.78
N SER A 7 4.09 7.87 -28.57
CA SER A 7 3.62 7.31 -27.30
C SER A 7 4.61 7.55 -26.15
N VAL A 8 4.12 8.22 -25.10
CA VAL A 8 4.80 8.40 -23.80
C VAL A 8 5.24 7.05 -23.18
N TRP A 9 4.66 5.95 -23.66
CA TRP A 9 4.91 4.57 -23.28
C TRP A 9 5.41 3.76 -24.47
N GLY A 10 6.68 3.97 -24.84
CA GLY A 10 7.32 3.11 -25.84
C GLY A 10 7.44 1.66 -25.35
N LEU A 11 7.46 0.71 -26.28
CA LEU A 11 7.60 -0.74 -26.02
C LEU A 11 8.72 -1.05 -25.01
N ARG A 12 9.81 -0.27 -25.06
CA ARG A 12 10.98 -0.35 -24.16
C ARG A 12 10.66 -0.17 -22.67
N LYS A 13 9.55 0.48 -22.31
CA LYS A 13 9.10 0.65 -20.91
C LYS A 13 8.05 -0.39 -20.50
N LEU A 14 7.29 -0.92 -21.46
CA LEU A 14 6.25 -1.91 -21.18
C LEU A 14 6.83 -3.28 -20.87
N VAL A 15 7.87 -3.71 -21.60
CA VAL A 15 8.57 -4.98 -21.36
C VAL A 15 9.10 -5.10 -19.92
N PRO A 16 9.87 -4.14 -19.37
CA PRO A 16 10.36 -4.25 -18.00
C PRO A 16 9.23 -4.20 -16.96
N LEU A 17 8.16 -3.44 -17.19
CA LEU A 17 6.99 -3.44 -16.29
C LEU A 17 6.28 -4.80 -16.30
N ALA A 18 6.12 -5.43 -17.46
CA ALA A 18 5.55 -6.77 -17.57
C ALA A 18 6.46 -7.82 -16.90
N ALA A 19 7.78 -7.72 -17.10
CA ALA A 19 8.74 -8.62 -16.44
C ALA A 19 8.70 -8.47 -14.91
N LEU A 20 8.62 -7.23 -14.40
CA LEU A 20 8.47 -6.96 -12.96
C LEU A 20 7.14 -7.47 -12.42
N PHE A 21 6.06 -7.33 -13.18
CA PHE A 21 4.77 -7.90 -12.82
C PHE A 21 4.84 -9.42 -12.68
N LEU A 22 5.43 -10.11 -13.66
CA LEU A 22 5.59 -11.57 -13.62
C LEU A 22 6.51 -12.02 -12.50
N LEU A 23 7.65 -11.33 -12.31
CA LEU A 23 8.58 -11.58 -11.21
C LEU A 23 7.89 -11.44 -9.85
N ALA A 24 6.97 -10.49 -9.72
CA ALA A 24 6.18 -10.33 -8.50
C ALA A 24 5.07 -11.38 -8.38
N LEU A 25 4.31 -11.61 -9.45
CA LEU A 25 3.11 -12.43 -9.45
C LEU A 25 3.42 -13.91 -9.26
N LEU A 26 4.37 -14.47 -10.01
CA LEU A 26 4.63 -15.91 -10.04
C LEU A 26 4.87 -16.51 -8.63
N PRO A 27 5.80 -16.00 -7.80
CA PRO A 27 6.00 -16.55 -6.47
C PRO A 27 4.79 -16.35 -5.55
N ARG A 28 4.11 -15.19 -5.64
CA ARG A 28 2.94 -14.87 -4.82
C ARG A 28 1.75 -15.78 -5.15
N LEU A 29 1.50 -15.97 -6.44
CA LEU A 29 0.41 -16.79 -6.95
C LEU A 29 0.68 -18.27 -6.72
N TYR A 30 1.92 -18.73 -6.93
CA TYR A 30 2.33 -20.08 -6.59
C TYR A 30 2.01 -20.37 -5.12
N SER A 31 2.46 -19.52 -4.19
CA SER A 31 2.12 -19.67 -2.78
C SER A 31 0.62 -19.56 -2.51
N ALA A 32 -0.10 -18.60 -3.11
CA ALA A 32 -1.55 -18.48 -2.93
C ALA A 32 -2.32 -19.77 -3.29
N GLN A 33 -1.81 -20.52 -4.28
CA GLN A 33 -2.40 -21.74 -4.80
C GLN A 33 -1.87 -23.03 -4.16
N THR A 34 -0.74 -22.99 -3.44
CA THR A 34 -0.07 -24.20 -2.89
C THR A 34 0.06 -24.19 -1.37
N LEU A 35 0.14 -23.03 -0.74
CA LEU A 35 0.35 -22.89 0.70
C LEU A 35 -0.90 -23.36 1.47
N GLY A 36 -0.76 -24.37 2.32
CA GLY A 36 -1.85 -24.89 3.16
C GLY A 36 -2.78 -25.89 2.46
N TRP A 37 -2.55 -26.23 1.19
CA TRP A 37 -3.20 -27.38 0.55
C TRP A 37 -2.32 -28.62 0.80
N ASP A 38 -2.92 -29.73 1.23
CA ASP A 38 -2.24 -30.97 1.64
C ASP A 38 -1.45 -30.90 2.96
N TRP A 39 -1.51 -29.77 3.67
CA TRP A 39 -0.91 -29.59 5.01
C TRP A 39 -1.96 -29.72 6.12
N ASP A 40 -3.22 -30.02 5.79
CA ASP A 40 -4.33 -30.19 6.72
C ASP A 40 -4.51 -31.69 7.06
N TYR A 41 -3.75 -32.18 8.04
CA TYR A 41 -3.88 -33.53 8.60
C TYR A 41 -3.98 -33.46 10.14
N PRO A 42 -4.51 -34.48 10.83
CA PRO A 42 -4.61 -34.44 12.29
C PRO A 42 -3.26 -34.15 12.96
N GLY A 43 -3.17 -33.03 13.68
CA GLY A 43 -1.93 -32.54 14.32
C GLY A 43 -1.15 -31.48 13.54
N SER A 44 -1.62 -31.07 12.35
CA SER A 44 -1.05 -29.95 11.60
C SER A 44 -1.61 -28.59 12.04
N PHE A 45 -0.88 -27.52 11.73
CA PHE A 45 -1.29 -26.15 12.02
C PHE A 45 -2.27 -25.66 10.96
N THR A 46 -3.48 -25.21 11.33
CA THR A 46 -4.40 -24.54 10.38
C THR A 46 -3.69 -23.33 9.78
N LEU A 47 -3.47 -23.38 8.47
CA LEU A 47 -2.59 -22.47 7.73
C LEU A 47 -3.30 -21.20 7.25
N VAL A 48 -4.29 -20.74 8.03
CA VAL A 48 -5.03 -19.50 7.79
C VAL A 48 -4.41 -18.42 8.67
N ASN A 49 -3.82 -17.39 8.05
CA ASN A 49 -3.17 -16.30 8.78
C ASN A 49 -4.20 -15.57 9.67
N PHE A 50 -3.74 -14.96 10.76
CA PHE A 50 -4.59 -14.34 11.80
C PHE A 50 -5.63 -13.35 11.24
N ASP A 51 -5.26 -12.56 10.23
CA ASP A 51 -6.13 -11.56 9.58
C ASP A 51 -6.71 -12.00 8.22
N GLU A 52 -6.47 -13.25 7.83
CA GLU A 52 -6.93 -13.76 6.54
C GLU A 52 -8.46 -13.84 6.47
N CYS A 53 -9.01 -13.43 5.34
CA CYS A 53 -10.46 -13.36 5.11
C CYS A 53 -11.25 -12.46 6.08
N GLY A 54 -10.60 -11.63 6.90
CA GLY A 54 -11.28 -10.67 7.79
C GLY A 54 -12.27 -9.79 7.03
N SER A 55 -11.92 -9.33 5.82
CA SER A 55 -12.82 -8.54 4.98
C SER A 55 -14.02 -9.32 4.44
N CYS A 56 -13.85 -10.60 4.08
CA CYS A 56 -14.97 -11.48 3.69
C CYS A 56 -15.95 -11.64 4.84
N ARG A 57 -15.41 -11.93 6.03
CA ARG A 57 -16.21 -12.10 7.24
C ARG A 57 -17.00 -10.84 7.58
N ALA A 58 -16.35 -9.67 7.46
CA ALA A 58 -17.02 -8.39 7.65
C ALA A 58 -18.07 -8.08 6.58
N ALA A 59 -17.82 -8.41 5.32
CA ALA A 59 -18.80 -8.21 4.24
C ALA A 59 -20.09 -9.04 4.44
N LEU A 60 -19.99 -10.16 5.16
CA LEU A 60 -21.12 -11.01 5.54
C LEU A 60 -21.61 -10.79 6.99
N GLN A 61 -21.21 -9.66 7.62
CA GLN A 61 -21.64 -9.25 8.96
C GLN A 61 -21.24 -10.23 10.09
N GLY A 62 -20.19 -11.04 9.90
CA GLY A 62 -19.69 -11.98 10.91
C GLY A 62 -18.42 -11.53 11.66
N PHE A 63 -17.93 -10.31 11.38
CA PHE A 63 -16.72 -9.74 12.00
C PHE A 63 -16.68 -8.21 11.77
N GLU A 64 -16.05 -7.45 12.66
CA GLU A 64 -15.87 -6.01 12.47
C GLU A 64 -14.54 -5.72 11.75
N TYR A 65 -14.63 -5.36 10.47
CA TYR A 65 -13.47 -5.01 9.66
C TYR A 65 -13.88 -4.24 8.40
N SER A 66 -12.91 -3.84 7.58
CA SER A 66 -13.22 -3.26 6.26
C SER A 66 -13.90 -4.28 5.35
N THR A 67 -15.06 -3.92 4.80
CA THR A 67 -15.90 -4.80 3.97
C THR A 67 -15.55 -4.77 2.48
N PHE A 68 -14.81 -3.75 2.03
CA PHE A 68 -14.68 -3.43 0.61
C PHE A 68 -14.06 -4.57 -0.21
N VAL A 69 -12.89 -5.07 0.24
CA VAL A 69 -12.19 -6.18 -0.41
C VAL A 69 -12.99 -7.48 -0.31
N GLY A 70 -13.68 -7.70 0.81
CA GLY A 70 -14.50 -8.90 1.00
C GLY A 70 -15.69 -8.96 0.03
N ARG A 71 -16.30 -7.81 -0.27
CA ARG A 71 -17.35 -7.73 -1.30
C ARG A 71 -16.80 -8.09 -2.68
N GLN A 72 -15.58 -7.68 -3.01
CA GLN A 72 -14.93 -8.02 -4.28
C GLN A 72 -14.66 -9.53 -4.38
N THR A 73 -14.02 -10.13 -3.38
CA THR A 73 -13.70 -11.57 -3.41
C THR A 73 -14.96 -12.44 -3.39
N THR A 74 -15.98 -12.03 -2.64
CA THR A 74 -17.28 -12.72 -2.61
C THR A 74 -18.00 -12.61 -3.96
N ALA A 75 -17.94 -11.45 -4.62
CA ALA A 75 -18.53 -11.28 -5.96
C ALA A 75 -17.82 -12.16 -7.00
N ILE A 76 -16.48 -12.24 -6.95
CA ILE A 76 -15.71 -13.16 -7.80
C ILE A 76 -16.10 -14.61 -7.51
N ALA A 77 -16.20 -15.00 -6.23
CA ALA A 77 -16.62 -16.33 -5.83
C ALA A 77 -18.03 -16.68 -6.33
N ARG A 78 -18.99 -15.74 -6.24
CA ARG A 78 -20.32 -15.90 -6.84
C ARG A 78 -20.27 -16.10 -8.34
N ALA A 79 -19.48 -15.30 -9.05
CA ALA A 79 -19.33 -15.43 -10.51
C ALA A 79 -18.73 -16.79 -10.92
N LEU A 80 -17.93 -17.42 -10.05
CA LEU A 80 -17.35 -18.73 -10.25
C LEU A 80 -18.21 -19.89 -9.69
N GLY A 81 -19.43 -19.63 -9.21
CA GLY A 81 -20.33 -20.67 -8.66
C GLY A 81 -20.03 -21.10 -7.22
N HIS A 82 -19.18 -20.36 -6.51
CA HIS A 82 -18.78 -20.61 -5.12
C HIS A 82 -19.24 -19.49 -4.17
N GLY A 83 -20.44 -18.96 -4.43
CA GLY A 83 -21.02 -17.90 -3.61
C GLY A 83 -21.30 -18.34 -2.17
N PRO A 84 -21.49 -17.38 -1.24
CA PRO A 84 -21.87 -17.67 0.14
C PRO A 84 -23.24 -18.36 0.15
N PRO A 85 -23.44 -19.40 0.98
CA PRO A 85 -24.75 -20.02 1.17
C PRO A 85 -25.81 -18.99 1.59
N PRO A 86 -27.07 -19.15 1.18
CA PRO A 86 -28.14 -18.23 1.57
C PRO A 86 -28.34 -18.26 3.10
N GLY A 87 -28.60 -17.09 3.68
CA GLY A 87 -28.97 -16.96 5.10
C GLY A 87 -27.81 -17.08 6.11
N ILE A 88 -26.55 -17.11 5.68
CA ILE A 88 -25.42 -17.15 6.63
C ILE A 88 -25.04 -15.79 7.21
N ALA A 89 -25.52 -14.68 6.63
CA ALA A 89 -25.12 -13.33 7.04
C ALA A 89 -25.48 -13.08 8.52
N GLY A 90 -24.55 -12.51 9.28
CA GLY A 90 -24.69 -12.29 10.73
C GLY A 90 -24.32 -13.49 11.61
N ASP A 91 -24.27 -14.71 11.07
CA ASP A 91 -23.79 -15.90 11.80
C ASP A 91 -22.27 -16.02 11.68
N ALA A 92 -21.55 -15.56 12.71
CA ALA A 92 -20.09 -15.53 12.73
C ALA A 92 -19.44 -16.90 12.45
N ALA A 93 -20.03 -18.01 12.91
CA ALA A 93 -19.48 -19.34 12.74
C ALA A 93 -19.65 -19.83 11.29
N ARG A 94 -20.85 -19.69 10.72
CA ARG A 94 -21.12 -20.07 9.33
C ARG A 94 -20.38 -19.17 8.34
N VAL A 95 -20.28 -17.88 8.62
CA VAL A 95 -19.50 -16.93 7.84
C VAL A 95 -18.02 -17.29 7.85
N LYS A 96 -17.45 -17.60 9.02
CA LYS A 96 -16.06 -18.05 9.12
C LYS A 96 -15.83 -19.34 8.32
N ALA A 97 -16.72 -20.33 8.45
CA ALA A 97 -16.64 -21.58 7.70
C ALA A 97 -16.64 -21.36 6.17
N TYR A 98 -17.53 -20.49 5.66
CA TYR A 98 -17.53 -20.13 4.24
C TYR A 98 -16.27 -19.38 3.82
N CYS A 99 -15.89 -18.32 4.54
CA CYS A 99 -14.75 -17.49 4.16
C CYS A 99 -13.43 -18.26 4.21
N HIS A 100 -13.31 -19.26 5.10
CA HIS A 100 -12.16 -20.16 5.22
C HIS A 100 -12.31 -21.43 4.37
N SER A 101 -13.36 -21.53 3.56
CA SER A 101 -13.52 -22.67 2.65
C SER A 101 -12.39 -22.67 1.60
N PRO A 102 -12.00 -23.87 1.12
CA PRO A 102 -10.98 -24.01 0.10
C PRO A 102 -11.15 -23.09 -1.10
N GLN A 103 -12.38 -23.03 -1.62
CA GLN A 103 -12.73 -22.32 -2.83
C GLN A 103 -12.61 -20.81 -2.64
N HIS A 104 -13.14 -20.26 -1.54
CA HIS A 104 -13.06 -18.83 -1.28
C HIS A 104 -11.62 -18.40 -0.95
N LEU A 105 -10.86 -19.20 -0.19
CA LEU A 105 -9.46 -18.90 0.14
C LEU A 105 -8.58 -18.75 -1.11
N ARG A 106 -8.71 -19.66 -2.09
CA ARG A 106 -7.96 -19.55 -3.36
C ARG A 106 -8.25 -18.24 -4.08
N ILE A 107 -9.50 -17.80 -4.08
CA ILE A 107 -9.92 -16.54 -4.69
C ILE A 107 -9.33 -15.35 -3.93
N ALA A 108 -9.49 -15.31 -2.61
CA ALA A 108 -9.01 -14.22 -1.77
C ALA A 108 -7.47 -14.08 -1.86
N ARG A 109 -6.74 -15.19 -1.78
CA ARG A 109 -5.27 -15.22 -1.92
C ARG A 109 -4.82 -14.84 -3.32
N SER A 110 -5.49 -15.31 -4.37
CA SER A 110 -5.16 -14.93 -5.74
C SER A 110 -5.41 -13.45 -6.00
N TRP A 111 -6.51 -12.90 -5.49
CA TRP A 111 -6.80 -11.48 -5.55
C TRP A 111 -5.72 -10.64 -4.86
N SER A 112 -5.32 -11.06 -3.66
CA SER A 112 -4.20 -10.46 -2.90
C SER A 112 -2.88 -10.53 -3.68
N ALA A 113 -2.57 -11.67 -4.30
CA ALA A 113 -1.34 -11.87 -5.07
C ALA A 113 -1.29 -10.97 -6.30
N VAL A 114 -2.41 -10.86 -7.02
CA VAL A 114 -2.54 -9.99 -8.21
C VAL A 114 -2.42 -8.52 -7.84
N THR A 115 -3.15 -8.06 -6.81
CA THR A 115 -3.08 -6.66 -6.37
C THR A 115 -1.70 -6.30 -5.82
N GLY A 116 -1.06 -7.21 -5.07
CA GLY A 116 0.32 -7.07 -4.64
C GLY A 116 1.32 -6.96 -5.80
N ALA A 117 1.16 -7.79 -6.85
CA ALA A 117 1.99 -7.70 -8.05
C ALA A 117 1.73 -6.43 -8.87
N LEU A 118 0.48 -5.98 -8.98
CA LEU A 118 0.15 -4.71 -9.64
C LEU A 118 0.72 -3.51 -8.90
N THR A 119 0.84 -3.57 -7.57
CA THR A 119 1.48 -2.52 -6.77
C THR A 119 2.93 -2.31 -7.21
N VAL A 120 3.68 -3.38 -7.49
CA VAL A 120 5.04 -3.32 -8.03
C VAL A 120 5.09 -2.53 -9.34
N VAL A 121 4.13 -2.78 -10.24
CA VAL A 121 4.02 -2.06 -11.52
C VAL A 121 3.75 -0.57 -11.25
N LEU A 122 2.84 -0.25 -10.34
CA LEU A 122 2.51 1.13 -9.97
C LEU A 122 3.72 1.87 -9.39
N VAL A 123 4.55 1.21 -8.56
CA VAL A 123 5.83 1.79 -8.09
C VAL A 123 6.76 2.12 -9.26
N GLY A 124 6.89 1.20 -10.21
CA GLY A 124 7.67 1.45 -11.43
C GLY A 124 7.13 2.63 -12.24
N VAL A 125 5.81 2.71 -12.43
CA VAL A 125 5.16 3.83 -13.12
C VAL A 125 5.39 5.15 -12.39
N ILE A 126 5.23 5.19 -11.06
CA ILE A 126 5.53 6.38 -10.25
C ILE A 126 6.98 6.81 -10.42
N GLY A 127 7.94 5.87 -10.35
CA GLY A 127 9.35 6.17 -10.57
C GLY A 127 9.63 6.77 -11.95
N LEU A 128 9.00 6.24 -13.00
CA LEU A 128 9.11 6.77 -14.36
C LEU A 128 8.48 8.16 -14.53
N LEU A 129 7.41 8.45 -13.79
CA LEU A 129 6.77 9.77 -13.80
C LEU A 129 7.58 10.82 -13.04
N LEU A 130 8.18 10.44 -11.91
CA LEU A 130 8.97 11.34 -11.06
C LEU A 130 10.38 11.58 -11.60
N GLN A 131 11.01 10.56 -12.20
CA GLN A 131 12.40 10.59 -12.68
C GLN A 131 12.52 10.03 -14.10
N PRO A 132 11.90 10.67 -15.12
CA PRO A 132 11.87 10.15 -16.48
C PRO A 132 13.26 9.99 -17.12
N GLU A 133 14.22 10.83 -16.72
CA GLU A 133 15.62 10.80 -17.20
C GLU A 133 16.46 9.69 -16.54
N ARG A 134 15.96 9.07 -15.47
CA ARG A 134 16.67 8.05 -14.69
C ARG A 134 15.79 6.82 -14.46
N PRO A 135 15.44 6.08 -15.53
CA PRO A 135 14.55 4.93 -15.43
C PRO A 135 15.07 3.81 -14.51
N ALA A 136 16.39 3.75 -14.29
CA ALA A 136 16.99 2.85 -13.31
C ALA A 136 16.37 3.00 -11.91
N VAL A 137 16.00 4.21 -11.49
CA VAL A 137 15.34 4.44 -10.19
C VAL A 137 14.00 3.70 -10.12
N ALA A 138 13.21 3.76 -11.19
CA ALA A 138 11.93 3.06 -11.28
C ALA A 138 12.10 1.54 -11.22
N TRP A 139 13.07 1.01 -11.97
CA TRP A 139 13.34 -0.42 -12.04
C TRP A 139 13.87 -0.96 -10.72
N SER A 140 14.81 -0.27 -10.09
CA SER A 140 15.34 -0.66 -8.79
C SER A 140 14.27 -0.61 -7.71
N ALA A 141 13.47 0.46 -7.64
CA ALA A 141 12.39 0.57 -6.65
C ALA A 141 11.34 -0.55 -6.81
N ALA A 142 10.90 -0.81 -8.04
CA ALA A 142 9.94 -1.88 -8.32
C ALA A 142 10.55 -3.26 -8.05
N ALA A 143 11.80 -3.52 -8.45
CA ALA A 143 12.47 -4.81 -8.23
C ALA A 143 12.65 -5.10 -6.73
N LEU A 144 13.06 -4.10 -5.94
CA LEU A 144 13.17 -4.24 -4.49
C LEU A 144 11.83 -4.61 -3.84
N LEU A 145 10.73 -4.02 -4.30
CA LEU A 145 9.39 -4.38 -3.82
C LEU A 145 8.95 -5.77 -4.30
N ALA A 146 9.24 -6.11 -5.56
CA ALA A 146 8.92 -7.41 -6.14
C ALA A 146 9.56 -8.56 -5.35
N LEU A 147 10.83 -8.38 -4.98
CA LEU A 147 11.68 -9.34 -4.26
C LEU A 147 11.57 -9.22 -2.73
N SER A 148 10.79 -8.27 -2.21
CA SER A 148 10.62 -8.10 -0.77
C SER A 148 9.86 -9.29 -0.17
N GLY A 149 10.54 -10.08 0.66
CA GLY A 149 9.93 -11.22 1.36
C GLY A 149 8.73 -10.83 2.23
N PHE A 150 8.79 -9.67 2.87
CA PHE A 150 7.68 -9.13 3.67
C PHE A 150 6.43 -8.83 2.81
N HIS A 151 6.61 -8.19 1.66
CA HIS A 151 5.47 -7.90 0.79
C HIS A 151 4.95 -9.17 0.13
N ALA A 152 5.82 -10.11 -0.22
CA ALA A 152 5.43 -11.41 -0.75
C ALA A 152 4.58 -12.21 0.26
N SER A 153 5.00 -12.26 1.53
CA SER A 153 4.26 -12.97 2.59
C SER A 153 2.92 -12.31 2.94
N GLN A 154 2.79 -10.99 2.79
CA GLN A 154 1.50 -10.33 2.99
C GLN A 154 0.56 -10.50 1.78
N SER A 155 1.11 -10.53 0.56
CA SER A 155 0.31 -10.59 -0.66
C SER A 155 -0.02 -12.00 -1.15
N HIS A 156 0.62 -13.06 -0.65
CA HIS A 156 0.15 -14.43 -0.92
C HIS A 156 -1.00 -14.88 0.00
N SER A 157 -1.26 -14.12 1.08
CA SER A 157 -2.33 -14.35 2.04
C SER A 157 -3.55 -13.53 1.63
N GLY A 158 -4.75 -14.04 1.83
CA GLY A 158 -6.02 -13.37 1.53
C GLY A 158 -6.38 -12.27 2.53
N THR A 159 -5.41 -11.45 2.92
CA THR A 159 -5.58 -10.28 3.79
C THR A 159 -6.02 -9.05 2.98
N VAL A 160 -6.49 -8.03 3.68
CA VAL A 160 -6.87 -6.73 3.07
C VAL A 160 -5.65 -5.88 2.70
N ASP A 161 -4.47 -6.22 3.24
CA ASP A 161 -3.33 -5.30 3.22
C ASP A 161 -2.78 -5.11 1.80
N ALA A 162 -2.55 -6.18 1.04
CA ALA A 162 -2.07 -6.05 -0.34
C ALA A 162 -3.06 -5.31 -1.27
N PRO A 163 -4.37 -5.63 -1.28
CA PRO A 163 -5.35 -4.81 -1.99
C PRO A 163 -5.40 -3.35 -1.52
N SER A 164 -5.28 -3.09 -0.21
CA SER A 164 -5.28 -1.72 0.31
C SER A 164 -4.10 -0.90 -0.19
N VAL A 165 -2.90 -1.48 -0.17
CA VAL A 165 -1.69 -0.85 -0.72
C VAL A 165 -1.87 -0.62 -2.22
N PHE A 166 -2.42 -1.59 -2.95
CA PHE A 166 -2.71 -1.42 -4.38
C PHE A 166 -3.60 -0.21 -4.66
N PHE A 167 -4.74 -0.07 -3.97
CA PHE A 167 -5.65 1.06 -4.20
C PHE A 167 -5.01 2.40 -3.83
N ILE A 168 -4.25 2.45 -2.73
CA ILE A 168 -3.47 3.64 -2.35
C ILE A 168 -2.47 3.99 -3.46
N TYR A 169 -1.69 3.02 -3.95
CA TYR A 169 -0.69 3.26 -4.99
C TYR A 169 -1.30 3.59 -6.35
N ALA A 170 -2.48 3.06 -6.67
CA ALA A 170 -3.21 3.41 -7.89
C ALA A 170 -3.62 4.88 -7.84
N PHE A 171 -4.18 5.31 -6.72
CA PHE A 171 -4.50 6.71 -6.45
C PHE A 171 -3.25 7.60 -6.47
N LEU A 172 -2.17 7.21 -5.78
CA LEU A 172 -0.89 7.94 -5.81
C LEU A 172 -0.32 8.07 -7.22
N THR A 173 -0.44 7.04 -8.04
CA THR A 173 0.00 7.07 -9.44
C THR A 173 -0.74 8.15 -10.22
N LEU A 174 -2.06 8.24 -10.06
CA LEU A 174 -2.88 9.29 -10.68
C LEU A 174 -2.51 10.68 -10.16
N MET A 175 -2.25 10.81 -8.85
CA MET A 175 -1.84 12.08 -8.24
C MET A 175 -0.48 12.55 -8.72
N VAL A 176 0.50 11.65 -8.80
CA VAL A 176 1.83 11.92 -9.37
C VAL A 176 1.70 12.30 -10.84
N PHE A 177 0.85 11.61 -11.61
CA PHE A 177 0.58 11.95 -13.00
C PHE A 177 -0.05 13.35 -13.12
N ALA A 178 -1.05 13.67 -12.30
CA ALA A 178 -1.71 14.96 -12.27
C ALA A 178 -0.71 16.09 -11.97
N ALA A 179 0.15 15.91 -10.97
CA ALA A 179 1.19 16.86 -10.59
C ALA A 179 2.25 17.02 -11.69
N ALA A 180 2.82 15.91 -12.17
CA ALA A 180 3.90 15.91 -13.17
C ALA A 180 3.46 16.49 -14.52
N ARG A 181 2.19 16.28 -14.90
CA ARG A 181 1.62 16.79 -16.15
C ARG A 181 0.82 18.09 -15.99
N LYS A 182 0.69 18.61 -14.77
CA LYS A 182 -0.22 19.73 -14.43
C LYS A 182 -1.65 19.50 -14.96
N SER A 183 -2.10 18.24 -14.95
CA SER A 183 -3.38 17.82 -15.53
C SER A 183 -4.51 18.05 -14.55
N ARG A 184 -5.32 19.09 -14.79
CA ARG A 184 -6.54 19.36 -14.01
C ARG A 184 -7.56 18.23 -14.14
N ALA A 185 -7.69 17.63 -15.32
CA ALA A 185 -8.60 16.51 -15.54
C ALA A 185 -8.23 15.31 -14.67
N ALA A 186 -6.93 14.98 -14.56
CA ALA A 186 -6.47 13.89 -13.70
C ALA A 186 -6.72 14.19 -12.21
N ALA A 187 -6.52 15.45 -11.79
CA ALA A 187 -6.86 15.88 -10.43
C ALA A 187 -8.37 15.81 -10.15
N LEU A 188 -9.22 16.18 -11.11
CA LEU A 188 -10.67 16.06 -10.99
C LEU A 188 -11.16 14.61 -11.02
N ALA A 189 -10.44 13.72 -11.70
CA ALA A 189 -10.70 12.29 -11.70
C ALA A 189 -10.19 11.57 -10.43
N SER A 190 -9.34 12.22 -9.63
CA SER A 190 -8.73 11.62 -8.45
C SER A 190 -9.71 11.06 -7.40
N PRO A 191 -10.94 11.58 -7.21
CA PRO A 191 -11.94 10.97 -6.34
C PRO A 191 -12.29 9.52 -6.72
N LEU A 192 -12.21 9.16 -8.02
CA LEU A 192 -12.52 7.81 -8.50
C LEU A 192 -11.57 6.75 -7.93
N LEU A 193 -10.31 7.12 -7.68
CA LEU A 193 -9.31 6.25 -7.06
C LEU A 193 -9.14 6.51 -5.56
N LEU A 194 -9.53 7.69 -5.08
CA LEU A 194 -9.57 7.99 -3.66
C LEU A 194 -10.57 7.10 -2.92
N VAL A 195 -11.80 7.00 -3.42
CA VAL A 195 -12.87 6.21 -2.77
C VAL A 195 -12.44 4.78 -2.46
N PRO A 196 -11.95 3.97 -3.43
CA PRO A 196 -11.50 2.63 -3.13
C PRO A 196 -10.27 2.59 -2.20
N ALA A 197 -9.38 3.59 -2.24
CA ALA A 197 -8.26 3.69 -1.29
C ALA A 197 -8.74 3.94 0.15
N LEU A 198 -9.73 4.82 0.34
CA LEU A 198 -10.34 5.09 1.66
C LEU A 198 -11.10 3.86 2.18
N TRP A 199 -11.84 3.17 1.30
CA TRP A 199 -12.68 2.04 1.67
C TRP A 199 -11.90 0.74 1.88
N ALA A 200 -10.69 0.59 1.31
CA ALA A 200 -9.88 -0.58 1.53
C ALA A 200 -9.32 -0.61 2.97
N LYS A 201 -8.36 0.26 3.29
CA LYS A 201 -7.75 0.42 4.63
C LYS A 201 -6.82 1.65 4.63
N TYR A 202 -6.51 2.21 5.80
CA TYR A 202 -5.54 3.30 5.98
C TYR A 202 -5.81 4.60 5.21
N TRP A 203 -7.01 5.16 5.42
CA TRP A 203 -7.50 6.36 4.73
C TRP A 203 -6.60 7.60 4.84
N VAL A 204 -5.85 7.74 5.94
CA VAL A 204 -5.00 8.91 6.24
C VAL A 204 -3.95 9.13 5.14
N PHE A 205 -3.29 8.07 4.69
CA PHE A 205 -2.25 8.19 3.65
C PHE A 205 -2.82 8.67 2.32
N ALA A 206 -4.04 8.23 1.97
CA ALA A 206 -4.72 8.67 0.76
C ALA A 206 -5.09 10.16 0.84
N LEU A 207 -5.60 10.65 1.98
CA LEU A 207 -5.91 12.07 2.13
C LEU A 207 -4.65 12.94 2.10
N LEU A 208 -3.56 12.52 2.77
CA LEU A 208 -2.31 13.27 2.80
C LEU A 208 -1.66 13.41 1.42
N ALA A 209 -1.94 12.53 0.46
CA ALA A 209 -1.43 12.68 -0.90
C ALA A 209 -1.88 13.98 -1.59
N TYR A 210 -3.04 14.54 -1.23
CA TYR A 210 -3.49 15.83 -1.76
C TYR A 210 -2.58 16.99 -1.35
N ALA A 211 -1.87 16.88 -0.23
CA ALA A 211 -0.85 17.86 0.13
C ALA A 211 0.19 17.98 -1.00
N GLY A 212 0.49 16.89 -1.72
CA GLY A 212 1.41 16.87 -2.86
C GLY A 212 1.00 17.80 -4.01
N LEU A 213 -0.27 18.18 -4.12
CA LEU A 213 -0.75 19.18 -5.10
C LEU A 213 -0.53 20.63 -4.64
N ALA A 214 -0.08 20.86 -3.41
CA ALA A 214 0.16 22.20 -2.91
C ALA A 214 1.21 22.91 -3.79
N PRO A 215 1.03 24.22 -4.04
CA PRO A 215 1.98 25.00 -4.82
C PRO A 215 3.39 24.93 -4.24
N MET A 216 4.40 24.91 -5.11
CA MET A 216 5.82 24.83 -4.70
C MET A 216 6.23 25.91 -3.68
N ARG A 217 5.58 27.08 -3.68
CA ARG A 217 5.79 28.13 -2.67
C ARG A 217 5.49 27.66 -1.24
N VAL A 218 4.46 26.83 -1.06
CA VAL A 218 4.07 26.26 0.24
C VAL A 218 5.13 25.27 0.69
N TRP A 219 5.55 24.37 -0.22
CA TRP A 219 6.59 23.40 0.09
C TRP A 219 7.93 24.07 0.43
N ARG A 220 8.34 25.09 -0.34
CA ARG A 220 9.56 25.88 -0.04
C ARG A 220 9.48 26.60 1.29
N TYR A 221 8.29 27.05 1.69
CA TYR A 221 8.07 27.65 3.00
C TYR A 221 8.23 26.61 4.11
N VAL A 222 7.56 25.45 4.00
CA VAL A 222 7.64 24.36 4.98
C VAL A 222 9.07 23.81 5.11
N SER A 223 9.77 23.65 3.98
CA SER A 223 11.11 23.08 3.92
C SER A 223 12.24 24.12 4.00
N GLN A 224 11.97 25.36 4.40
CA GLN A 224 13.00 26.40 4.43
C GLN A 224 14.17 25.99 5.32
N GLY A 225 15.39 26.15 4.81
CA GLY A 225 16.61 25.78 5.52
C GLY A 225 16.94 24.28 5.49
N MET A 226 16.06 23.43 4.95
CA MET A 226 16.30 22.00 4.76
C MET A 226 16.89 21.73 3.37
N GLY A 227 18.11 21.18 3.34
CA GLY A 227 18.66 20.59 2.11
C GLY A 227 18.03 19.23 1.81
N ALA A 228 18.24 18.72 0.59
CA ALA A 228 17.70 17.43 0.15
C ALA A 228 18.05 16.28 1.10
N GLY A 229 19.30 16.20 1.56
CA GLY A 229 19.72 15.17 2.53
C GLY A 229 18.97 15.25 3.85
N ARG A 230 18.68 16.46 4.35
CA ARG A 230 17.88 16.63 5.58
C ARG A 230 16.43 16.20 5.36
N LEU A 231 15.83 16.52 4.22
CA LEU A 231 14.48 16.07 3.91
C LEU A 231 14.37 14.55 3.88
N VAL A 232 15.38 13.87 3.31
CA VAL A 232 15.47 12.40 3.34
C VAL A 232 15.59 11.90 4.79
N LEU A 233 16.47 12.50 5.60
CA LEU A 233 16.63 12.13 7.01
C LEU A 233 15.34 12.34 7.81
N VAL A 234 14.61 13.44 7.59
CA VAL A 234 13.30 13.69 8.22
C VAL A 234 12.31 12.59 7.85
N ALA A 235 12.22 12.21 6.57
CA ALA A 235 11.33 11.15 6.13
C ALA A 235 11.70 9.80 6.76
N LEU A 236 12.99 9.44 6.80
CA LEU A 236 13.47 8.21 7.43
C LEU A 236 13.23 8.22 8.95
N ALA A 237 13.53 9.33 9.62
CA ALA A 237 13.30 9.50 11.05
C ALA A 237 11.81 9.37 11.40
N THR A 238 10.91 9.91 10.56
CA THR A 238 9.45 9.76 10.73
C THR A 238 9.05 8.28 10.64
N ALA A 239 9.57 7.55 9.65
CA ALA A 239 9.25 6.13 9.47
C ALA A 239 9.77 5.27 10.63
N ILE A 240 10.99 5.54 11.11
CA ILE A 240 11.57 4.87 12.27
C ILE A 240 10.74 5.18 13.53
N LEU A 241 10.40 6.45 13.76
CA LEU A 241 9.61 6.87 14.91
C LEU A 241 8.26 6.16 14.93
N LEU A 242 7.54 6.14 13.81
CA LEU A 242 6.27 5.44 13.68
C LEU A 242 6.43 3.94 13.98
N GLY A 243 7.47 3.30 13.44
CA GLY A 243 7.78 1.90 13.71
C GLY A 243 8.04 1.62 15.20
N LEU A 244 8.73 2.51 15.91
CA LEU A 244 8.96 2.38 17.34
C LEU A 244 7.71 2.62 18.19
N ILE A 245 6.89 3.63 17.85
CA ILE A 245 5.67 3.96 18.60
C ILE A 245 4.65 2.81 18.52
N THR A 246 4.51 2.24 17.32
CA THR A 246 3.50 1.20 17.03
C THR A 246 3.91 -0.21 17.45
N ASN A 247 5.18 -0.42 17.82
CA ASN A 247 5.68 -1.74 18.18
C ASN A 247 5.64 -1.95 19.70
N SER A 248 4.76 -2.85 20.14
CA SER A 248 4.55 -3.19 21.55
C SER A 248 5.79 -3.72 22.26
N ALA A 249 6.72 -4.36 21.53
CA ALA A 249 7.98 -4.83 22.12
C ALA A 249 8.89 -3.66 22.53
N PHE A 250 8.85 -2.53 21.80
CA PHE A 250 9.58 -1.33 22.19
C PHE A 250 8.88 -0.59 23.34
N GLN A 251 7.55 -0.67 23.45
CA GLN A 251 6.84 -0.14 24.61
C GLN A 251 7.24 -0.86 25.91
N ALA A 252 7.54 -2.17 25.84
CA ALA A 252 8.04 -2.95 26.97
C ALA A 252 9.45 -2.53 27.43
N LEU A 253 10.27 -1.92 26.55
CA LEU A 253 11.60 -1.38 26.87
C LEU A 253 11.54 0.04 27.47
N GLY A 254 10.34 0.58 27.70
CA GLY A 254 10.12 1.95 28.17
C GLY A 254 10.34 3.01 27.08
N LEU A 255 10.35 4.29 27.47
CA LEU A 255 10.39 5.42 26.53
C LEU A 255 11.80 5.70 25.94
N TYR A 256 12.85 4.97 26.32
CA TYR A 256 14.23 5.27 25.92
C TYR A 256 14.47 5.23 24.40
N PRO A 257 13.99 4.22 23.64
CA PRO A 257 14.14 4.20 22.18
C PRO A 257 13.39 5.35 21.51
N LEU A 258 12.23 5.70 22.05
CA LEU A 258 11.42 6.83 21.58
C LEU A 258 12.13 8.16 21.86
N LEU A 259 12.70 8.35 23.05
CA LEU A 259 13.48 9.53 23.41
C LEU A 259 14.73 9.68 22.55
N ALA A 260 15.42 8.59 22.22
CA ALA A 260 16.60 8.61 21.35
C ALA A 260 16.24 9.06 19.92
N VAL A 261 15.13 8.55 19.38
CA VAL A 261 14.65 8.96 18.05
C VAL A 261 14.06 10.37 18.07
N TRP A 262 13.42 10.76 19.17
CA TRP A 262 13.02 12.14 19.40
C TRP A 262 14.24 13.06 19.39
N LEU A 263 15.31 12.74 20.14
CA LEU A 263 16.53 13.53 20.14
C LEU A 263 17.12 13.65 18.73
N LEU A 264 17.16 12.54 17.96
CA LEU A 264 17.61 12.55 16.57
C LEU A 264 16.71 13.45 15.70
N TRP A 265 15.40 13.46 15.90
CA TRP A 265 14.48 14.38 15.23
C TRP A 265 14.88 15.84 15.46
N TYR A 266 15.14 16.23 16.72
CA TYR A 266 15.58 17.57 17.06
C TYR A 266 16.93 17.94 16.43
N LEU A 267 17.81 16.99 16.17
CA LEU A 267 19.09 17.26 15.53
C LEU A 267 18.95 17.46 14.01
N VAL A 268 17.98 16.81 13.37
CA VAL A 268 17.78 16.88 11.92
C VAL A 268 17.17 18.22 11.50
N ILE A 269 16.21 18.74 12.26
CA ILE A 269 15.50 19.98 11.93
C ILE A 269 16.42 21.20 12.13
N PRO A 270 16.63 22.06 11.10
CA PRO A 270 17.47 23.25 11.23
C PRO A 270 16.70 24.39 11.91
N TRP A 271 16.43 24.29 13.22
CA TRP A 271 15.56 25.20 13.97
C TRP A 271 15.80 26.69 13.76
N ARG A 272 17.07 27.10 13.57
CA ARG A 272 17.44 28.50 13.33
C ARG A 272 17.09 29.02 11.92
N ARG A 273 16.85 28.13 10.96
CA ARG A 273 16.62 28.46 9.54
C ARG A 273 15.19 28.20 9.07
N VAL A 274 14.38 27.60 9.93
CA VAL A 274 12.96 27.33 9.66
C VAL A 274 12.13 28.56 10.03
N HIS A 275 11.06 28.84 9.28
CA HIS A 275 10.12 29.90 9.65
C HIS A 275 9.52 29.67 11.04
N ARG A 276 9.41 30.73 11.85
CA ARG A 276 8.86 30.67 13.22
C ARG A 276 7.55 29.88 13.37
N PRO A 277 6.52 30.07 12.52
CA PRO A 277 5.29 29.26 12.66
C PRO A 277 5.49 27.78 12.32
N MET A 278 6.48 27.44 11.49
CA MET A 278 6.81 26.06 11.16
C MET A 278 7.57 25.36 12.29
N VAL A 279 8.17 26.09 13.24
CA VAL A 279 8.76 25.48 14.44
C VAL A 279 7.72 24.65 15.19
N LEU A 280 6.52 25.20 15.41
CA LEU A 280 5.43 24.46 16.06
C LEU A 280 5.02 23.23 15.25
N PHE A 281 4.90 23.36 13.93
CA PHE A 281 4.58 22.23 13.06
C PHE A 281 5.60 21.09 13.20
N TRP A 282 6.90 21.40 13.12
CA TRP A 282 7.97 20.40 13.24
C TRP A 282 8.14 19.84 14.66
N LEU A 283 7.74 20.59 15.70
CA LEU A 283 7.69 20.09 17.08
C LEU A 283 6.53 19.12 17.32
N LEU A 284 5.39 19.36 16.68
CA LEU A 284 4.17 18.56 16.85
C LEU A 284 4.15 17.31 15.97
N LEU A 285 4.83 17.32 14.82
CA LEU A 285 4.81 16.21 13.86
C LEU A 285 5.19 14.83 14.48
N PRO A 286 6.15 14.71 15.41
CA PRO A 286 6.43 13.45 16.09
C PRO A 286 5.34 12.92 17.04
N VAL A 287 4.36 13.76 17.39
CA VAL A 287 3.30 13.47 18.38
C VAL A 287 1.94 13.25 17.71
N LEU A 288 1.79 13.68 16.46
CA LEU A 288 0.58 13.52 15.62
C LEU A 288 0.56 12.16 14.92
#